data_AF-A0A3S1LLB2-F1
#
_entry.id   AF-A0A3S1LLB2-F1
#
_cell.length_a   1.000
_cell.length_b   1.000
_cell.length_c   1.000
_cell.angle_alpha   90.00
_cell.angle_beta   90.00
_cell.angle_gamma   90.00
#
_symmetry.space_group_name_H-M   'P 1'
#
loop_
_entity.id
_entity.type
_entity.pdbx_description
1 polymer ?
#
loop_
_entity_poly.entity_id
_entity_poly.type
_entity_poly.pdbx_seq_one_letter_code
_entity_poly.pdbx_strand_id
1 'polypeptide(L)'
;MNRTLSVKFGRVYMTRRSRTVAMISVVMGLFAVMTAEVWLWAGLYRLLDIFADFETALYFSTITFSTVGYGDIVPAHAWRVLAALEGVNGFLLIGWSTAYLIAAGTRIGPFKAGEHF
;
A
#
# COMPACT_ATOMS: atom_id res chain seq x y z
N MET A 1 -44.70 -11.43 31.84
CA MET A 1 -44.29 -12.42 30.81
C MET A 1 -44.13 -11.64 29.50
N ASN A 2 -43.02 -11.52 28.78
CA ASN A 2 -41.66 -12.06 28.90
C ASN A 2 -40.73 -11.21 27.97
N ARG A 3 -39.53 -10.88 28.46
CA ARG A 3 -38.24 -10.73 27.72
C ARG A 3 -38.06 -9.66 26.64
N THR A 4 -37.40 -8.57 27.04
CA THR A 4 -36.54 -7.73 26.18
C THR A 4 -35.23 -8.47 25.83
N LEU A 5 -35.03 -8.78 24.55
CA LEU A 5 -33.80 -9.36 24.01
C LEU A 5 -32.76 -8.25 23.78
N SER A 6 -31.81 -8.12 24.71
CA SER A 6 -30.63 -7.28 24.50
C SER A 6 -29.60 -8.06 23.69
N VAL A 7 -29.54 -7.78 22.38
CA VAL A 7 -28.46 -8.27 21.50
C VAL A 7 -27.22 -7.43 21.78
N LYS A 8 -26.37 -7.88 22.71
CA LYS A 8 -25.03 -7.32 22.91
C LYS A 8 -24.13 -7.81 21.79
N PHE A 9 -24.05 -7.04 20.70
CA PHE A 9 -23.00 -7.20 19.70
C PHE A 9 -21.64 -7.09 20.38
N GLY A 10 -20.86 -8.17 20.34
CA GLY A 10 -19.57 -8.28 21.00
C GLY A 10 -18.59 -7.23 20.50
N ARG A 11 -18.41 -6.14 21.25
CA ARG A 11 -17.17 -5.38 21.17
C ARG A 11 -16.08 -6.29 21.70
N VAL A 12 -15.25 -6.81 20.80
CA VAL A 12 -13.98 -7.41 21.18
C VAL A 12 -13.20 -6.34 21.94
N TYR A 13 -13.08 -6.50 23.25
CA TYR A 13 -12.30 -5.62 24.11
C TYR A 13 -10.82 -5.93 23.87
N MET A 14 -10.30 -5.44 22.74
CA MET A 14 -8.89 -5.55 22.40
C MET A 14 -8.06 -4.73 23.39
N THR A 15 -7.19 -5.39 24.14
CA THR A 15 -6.22 -4.74 25.04
C THR A 15 -5.32 -3.77 24.27
N ARG A 16 -4.78 -2.73 24.93
CA ARG A 16 -3.92 -1.70 24.31
C ARG A 16 -2.79 -2.32 23.47
N ARG A 17 -2.18 -3.40 23.96
CA ARG A 17 -1.14 -4.18 23.26
C ARG A 17 -1.65 -4.83 21.96
N SER A 18 -2.89 -5.34 21.95
CA SER A 18 -3.48 -5.97 20.77
C SER A 18 -3.79 -4.96 19.66
N ARG A 19 -4.16 -3.72 20.02
CA ARG A 19 -4.35 -2.63 19.03
C ARG A 19 -3.05 -2.20 18.35
N THR A 20 -1.97 -2.08 19.11
CA THR A 20 -0.65 -1.76 18.56
C THR A 20 -0.18 -2.85 17.59
N VAL A 21 -0.33 -4.12 17.96
CA VAL A 21 0.02 -5.25 17.07
C VAL A 21 -0.81 -5.20 15.79
N ALA A 22 -2.12 -4.96 15.88
CA ALA A 22 -2.98 -4.86 14.70
C ALA A 22 -2.54 -3.73 13.75
N MET A 23 -2.18 -2.55 14.27
CA MET A 23 -1.67 -1.44 13.45
C MET A 23 -0.33 -1.77 12.79
N ILE A 24 0.60 -2.41 13.52
CA ILE A 24 1.87 -2.86 12.94
C ILE A 24 1.63 -3.86 11.82
N SER A 25 0.72 -4.82 12.01
CA SER A 25 0.36 -5.78 10.96
C SER A 25 -0.21 -5.10 9.72
N VAL A 26 -1.00 -4.03 9.87
CA VAL A 26 -1.51 -3.25 8.73
C VAL A 26 -0.37 -2.57 7.97
N VAL A 27 0.54 -1.89 8.67
CA VAL A 27 1.67 -1.19 8.04
C VAL A 27 2.56 -2.19 7.30
N MET A 28 2.91 -3.31 7.95
CA MET A 28 3.72 -4.36 7.33
C MET A 28 3.02 -4.99 6.13
N GLY A 29 1.70 -5.18 6.21
CA GLY A 29 0.91 -5.69 5.09
C GLY A 29 0.92 -4.75 3.88
N LEU A 30 0.73 -3.45 4.09
CA LEU A 30 0.80 -2.46 3.01
C LEU A 30 2.20 -2.39 2.40
N PHE A 31 3.24 -2.40 3.22
CA PHE A 31 4.63 -2.42 2.74
C PHE A 31 4.90 -3.66 1.89
N ALA A 32 4.43 -4.84 2.32
CA ALA A 32 4.55 -6.07 1.55
C ALA A 32 3.80 -6.00 0.21
N VAL A 33 2.58 -5.45 0.19
CA VAL A 33 1.80 -5.27 -1.05
C VAL A 33 2.50 -4.32 -2.02
N MET A 34 2.98 -3.17 -1.55
CA MET A 34 3.73 -2.24 -2.40
C MET A 34 5.01 -2.87 -2.95
N THR A 35 5.74 -3.61 -2.12
CA THR A 35 6.95 -4.32 -2.55
C THR A 35 6.62 -5.36 -3.62
N ALA A 36 5.55 -6.14 -3.41
CA ALA A 36 5.11 -7.12 -4.39
C ALA A 36 4.72 -6.47 -5.73
N GLU A 37 4.02 -5.33 -5.71
CA GLU A 37 3.66 -4.58 -6.93
C GLU A 37 4.90 -4.11 -7.70
N VAL A 38 5.89 -3.53 -7.02
CA VAL A 38 7.16 -3.13 -7.65
C VAL A 38 7.86 -4.34 -8.28
N TRP A 39 7.88 -5.49 -7.60
CA TRP A 39 8.49 -6.70 -8.15
C TRP A 39 7.71 -7.26 -9.35
N LEU A 40 6.38 -7.13 -9.36
CA LEU A 40 5.55 -7.52 -10.49
C LEU A 40 5.84 -6.66 -11.72
N TRP A 41 6.00 -5.35 -11.55
CA TRP A 41 6.40 -4.44 -12.63
C TRP A 41 7.82 -4.72 -13.14
N ALA A 42 8.78 -4.92 -12.24
CA ALA A 42 10.14 -5.33 -12.61
C ALA A 42 10.14 -6.65 -13.40
N GLY A 43 9.34 -7.63 -12.96
CA GLY A 43 9.13 -8.89 -13.66
C GLY A 43 8.53 -8.71 -15.05
N LEU A 44 7.52 -7.84 -15.19
CA LEU A 44 6.93 -7.48 -16.48
C LEU A 44 7.98 -6.88 -17.42
N TYR A 45 8.81 -5.94 -16.94
CA TYR A 45 9.88 -5.37 -17.74
C TYR A 45 10.93 -6.38 -18.17
N ARG A 46 11.22 -7.37 -17.31
CA ARG A 46 12.14 -8.46 -17.64
C ARG A 46 11.53 -9.41 -18.68
N LEU A 47 10.24 -9.70 -18.61
CA LEU A 47 9.51 -10.55 -19.57
C LEU A 47 9.41 -9.91 -20.95
N LEU A 48 9.30 -8.58 -21.00
CA LEU A 48 9.27 -7.79 -22.24
C LEU A 48 10.67 -7.44 -22.77
N ASP A 49 11.73 -7.89 -22.08
CA ASP A 49 13.14 -7.63 -22.40
C ASP A 49 13.44 -6.13 -22.61
N ILE A 50 12.81 -5.28 -21.80
CA ILE A 50 12.93 -3.81 -21.90
C ILE A 50 14.28 -3.31 -21.36
N PHE A 51 14.85 -4.02 -20.38
CA PHE A 51 16.14 -3.71 -19.76
C PHE A 51 17.06 -4.94 -19.81
N ALA A 52 18.37 -4.67 -19.77
CA ALA A 52 19.41 -5.70 -19.93
C ALA A 52 19.43 -6.74 -18.78
N ASP A 53 19.11 -6.30 -17.57
CA ASP A 53 19.19 -7.12 -16.36
C ASP A 53 18.02 -6.80 -15.41
N PHE A 54 17.79 -7.71 -14.46
CA PHE A 54 16.68 -7.59 -13.52
C PHE A 54 16.90 -6.49 -12.47
N GLU A 55 18.15 -6.19 -12.12
CA GLU A 55 18.48 -5.15 -11.15
C GLU A 55 18.09 -3.76 -11.70
N THR A 56 18.46 -3.48 -12.95
CA THR A 56 18.06 -2.29 -13.70
C THR A 56 16.54 -2.17 -13.81
N ALA A 57 15.84 -3.27 -14.12
CA ALA A 57 14.38 -3.30 -14.20
C ALA A 57 13.71 -3.01 -12.84
N LEU A 58 14.24 -3.60 -11.77
CA LEU A 58 13.75 -3.40 -10.41
C LEU A 58 14.02 -1.97 -9.92
N TYR A 59 15.20 -1.44 -10.20
CA TYR A 59 15.55 -0.06 -9.89
C TYR A 59 14.63 0.92 -10.63
N PHE A 60 14.49 0.76 -11.95
CA PHE A 60 13.59 1.58 -12.77
C PHE A 60 12.15 1.52 -12.25
N SER A 61 11.65 0.32 -11.97
CA SER A 61 10.31 0.13 -11.44
C SER A 61 10.13 0.83 -10.09
N THR A 62 11.11 0.69 -9.19
CA THR A 62 11.06 1.31 -7.86
C THR A 62 10.98 2.84 -7.95
N ILE A 63 11.83 3.47 -8.76
CA ILE A 63 11.86 4.94 -8.87
C ILE A 63 10.64 5.48 -9.62
N THR A 64 10.10 4.72 -10.57
CA THR A 64 8.89 5.09 -11.33
C THR A 64 7.65 4.94 -10.46
N PHE A 65 7.48 3.80 -9.80
CA PHE A 65 6.37 3.51 -8.90
C PHE A 65 6.32 4.48 -7.71
N SER A 66 7.48 4.83 -7.14
CA SER A 66 7.57 5.82 -6.06
C SER A 66 7.42 7.26 -6.52
N THR A 67 7.24 7.51 -7.82
CA THR A 67 7.11 8.84 -8.45
C THR A 67 8.36 9.72 -8.34
N VAL A 68 9.52 9.14 -8.00
CA VAL A 68 10.80 9.85 -7.86
C VAL A 68 11.36 10.21 -9.25
N GLY A 69 11.45 9.22 -10.14
CA GLY A 69 11.81 9.42 -11.55
C GLY A 69 13.12 10.17 -11.80
N TYR A 70 14.26 9.68 -11.29
CA TYR A 70 15.58 10.32 -11.46
C TYR A 70 15.96 10.58 -12.93
N GLY A 71 15.43 9.79 -13.87
CA GLY A 71 15.64 9.97 -15.32
C GLY A 71 17.01 9.52 -15.81
N ASP A 72 17.79 8.87 -14.95
CA ASP A 72 19.04 8.19 -15.28
C ASP A 72 18.82 6.92 -16.12
N ILE A 73 17.71 6.22 -15.86
CA ILE A 73 17.27 5.07 -16.66
C ILE A 73 15.90 5.40 -17.24
N VAL A 74 15.78 5.31 -18.57
CA VAL A 74 14.54 5.56 -19.29
C VAL A 74 14.27 4.45 -20.30
N PRO A 75 13.01 4.02 -20.45
CA PRO A 75 12.67 2.98 -21.41
C PRO A 75 12.71 3.55 -22.84
N ALA A 76 12.87 2.65 -23.82
CA ALA A 76 12.79 3.03 -25.23
C ALA A 76 11.45 3.68 -25.59
N HIS A 77 11.42 4.47 -26.67
CA HIS A 77 10.25 5.28 -27.04
C HIS A 77 8.93 4.49 -27.09
N ALA A 78 8.98 3.25 -27.58
CA ALA A 78 7.82 2.36 -27.68
C ALA A 78 7.17 2.03 -26.32
N TRP A 79 7.93 2.08 -25.22
CA TRP A 79 7.50 1.64 -23.88
C TRP A 79 7.25 2.80 -22.90
N ARG A 80 7.39 4.07 -23.35
CA ARG A 80 7.23 5.25 -22.48
C ARG A 80 5.83 5.36 -21.88
N VAL A 81 4.80 4.95 -22.62
CA VAL A 81 3.42 4.92 -22.11
C VAL A 81 3.27 3.89 -20.99
N LEU A 82 3.92 2.72 -21.12
CA LEU A 82 3.88 1.67 -20.10
C LEU A 82 4.53 2.14 -18.79
N ALA A 83 5.68 2.82 -18.87
CA ALA A 83 6.31 3.43 -17.70
C ALA A 83 5.46 4.55 -17.09
N ALA A 84 4.80 5.39 -17.90
CA ALA A 84 3.88 6.40 -17.39
C ALA A 84 2.70 5.76 -16.62
N LEU A 85 2.18 4.63 -17.12
CA LEU A 85 1.13 3.87 -16.44
C LEU A 85 1.61 3.28 -15.11
N GLU A 86 2.84 2.77 -15.04
CA GLU A 86 3.45 2.34 -13.78
C GLU A 86 3.48 3.47 -12.75
N GLY A 87 3.93 4.67 -13.16
CA GLY A 87 3.96 5.83 -12.28
C GLY A 87 2.56 6.24 -11.77
N VAL A 88 1.55 6.19 -12.63
CA VAL A 88 0.15 6.43 -12.23
C VAL A 88 -0.34 5.35 -11.26
N ASN A 89 -0.03 4.07 -11.52
CA ASN A 89 -0.40 2.97 -10.62
C ASN A 89 0.23 3.14 -9.24
N GLY A 90 1.54 3.44 -9.19
CA GLY A 90 2.26 3.69 -7.94
C GLY A 90 1.68 4.86 -7.15
N PHE A 91 1.40 5.98 -7.82
CA PHE A 91 0.73 7.13 -7.19
C PHE A 91 -0.64 6.75 -6.59
N LEU A 92 -1.47 6.01 -7.33
CA LEU A 92 -2.79 5.58 -6.85
C LEU A 92 -2.67 4.65 -5.63
N LEU A 93 -1.74 3.69 -5.65
CA LEU A 93 -1.54 2.74 -4.56
C LEU A 93 -0.99 3.41 -3.30
N ILE A 94 -0.10 4.40 -3.43
CA ILE A 94 0.39 5.21 -2.31
C ILE A 94 -0.77 6.01 -1.70
N GLY A 95 -1.59 6.65 -2.53
CA GLY A 95 -2.78 7.39 -2.10
C GLY A 95 -3.79 6.51 -1.36
N TRP A 96 -4.11 5.34 -1.93
CA TRP A 96 -5.04 4.40 -1.32
C TRP A 96 -4.49 3.82 -0.01
N SER A 97 -3.21 3.50 0.04
CA SER A 97 -2.57 2.99 1.27
C SER A 97 -2.63 4.01 2.40
N THR A 98 -2.46 5.29 2.10
CA THR A 98 -2.62 6.38 3.08
C THR A 98 -4.06 6.46 3.59
N ALA A 99 -5.05 6.42 2.69
CA ALA A 99 -6.47 6.41 3.07
C ALA A 99 -6.82 5.18 3.93
N TYR A 100 -6.28 4.01 3.58
CA TYR A 100 -6.48 2.78 4.34
C TYR A 100 -5.82 2.85 5.72
N LEU A 101 -4.61 3.41 5.84
CA LEU A 101 -3.96 3.64 7.14
C LEU A 101 -4.78 4.55 8.05
N ILE A 102 -5.33 5.64 7.51
CA ILE A 102 -6.21 6.55 8.26
C ILE A 102 -7.49 5.83 8.70
N ALA A 103 -8.12 5.06 7.81
CA ALA A 103 -9.31 4.28 8.13
C ALA A 103 -9.03 3.21 9.20
N ALA A 104 -7.90 2.50 9.12
CA ALA A 104 -7.46 1.55 10.13
C ALA A 104 -7.16 2.25 11.48
N GLY A 105 -6.53 3.42 11.43
CA GLY A 105 -6.22 4.24 12.60
C GLY A 105 -7.46 4.74 13.36
N THR A 106 -8.51 5.15 12.65
CA THR A 106 -9.78 5.58 13.27
C THR A 106 -10.63 4.42 13.80
N ARG A 107 -10.51 3.22 13.20
CA ARG A 107 -11.28 2.04 13.60
C ARG A 107 -10.62 1.22 14.71
N ILE A 108 -9.30 1.09 14.68
CA ILE A 108 -8.50 0.16 15.53
C ILE A 108 -7.51 0.92 16.42
N GLY A 109 -7.05 2.09 15.98
CA GLY A 109 -6.07 2.91 16.68
C GLY A 109 -6.65 3.67 17.89
N PRO A 110 -5.80 4.41 18.62
CA PRO A 110 -6.20 5.19 19.79
C PRO A 110 -7.00 6.46 19.44
N PHE A 111 -7.06 6.83 18.15
CA PHE A 111 -7.68 8.06 17.69
C PHE A 111 -9.20 7.88 17.61
N LYS A 112 -9.92 8.43 18.59
CA LYS A 112 -11.37 8.56 18.52
C LYS A 112 -11.69 9.87 17.81
N ALA A 113 -12.48 9.81 16.74
CA ALA A 113 -13.10 11.00 16.18
C ALA A 113 -14.02 11.63 17.25
N GLY A 114 -13.63 12.78 17.80
CA GLY A 114 -14.44 13.54 18.77
C GLY A 114 -13.78 13.88 20.12
N GLU A 115 -12.56 13.43 20.42
CA GLU A 115 -11.80 13.97 21.56
C GLU A 115 -10.92 15.12 21.04
N HIS A 116 -11.39 16.36 21.27
CA HIS A 116 -10.67 17.59 20.95
C HIS A 116 -9.41 17.71 21.82
N PHE A 117 -8.35 18.28 21.23
CA PHE A 117 -7.10 18.65 21.89
C PHE A 117 -7.34 19.64 23.03
#